data_AF-A0A7W0A3T5-F1
#
_entry.id   AF-A0A7W0A3T5-F1
#
_cell.length_a   1.000
_cell.length_b   1.000
_cell.length_c   1.000
_cell.angle_alpha   90.00
_cell.angle_beta   90.00
_cell.angle_gamma   90.00
#
_symmetry.space_group_name_H-M   'P 1'
#
loop_
_entity.id
_entity.type
_entity.pdbx_description
1 polymer ?
#
loop_
_entity_poly.entity_id
_entity_poly.type
_entity_poly.pdbx_seq_one_letter_code
_entity_poly.pdbx_strand_id
1 'polypeptide(L)'
;MIRAMKLATGIFALILATGLSPAQALQNGTPVAVEAQSVMLPGDAGEALLWEGGPRAVLLAHGAAYDAASWTEQAEVMQEAGFTVLSLESISSETVAAGIEWLQAEQDANGVVVIGASAGGGGALS
;
A
#
# COMPACT_ATOMS: atom_id res chain seq x y z
N MET A 1 -36.66 -21.83 -28.92
CA MET A 1 -36.34 -20.47 -28.44
C MET A 1 -34.86 -20.43 -28.12
N ILE A 2 -34.08 -19.80 -29.00
CA ILE A 2 -32.61 -19.77 -28.98
C ILE A 2 -32.23 -18.45 -28.29
N ARG A 3 -31.57 -18.51 -27.12
CA ARG A 3 -31.05 -17.30 -26.47
C ARG A 3 -29.67 -16.98 -27.05
N ALA A 4 -29.59 -15.79 -27.64
CA ALA A 4 -28.42 -15.26 -28.31
C ALA A 4 -27.25 -15.05 -27.33
N MET A 5 -26.10 -15.49 -27.82
CA MET A 5 -24.76 -15.34 -27.26
C MET A 5 -24.33 -13.86 -27.38
N LYS A 6 -23.99 -13.22 -26.25
CA LYS A 6 -23.29 -11.92 -26.27
C LYS A 6 -21.79 -12.18 -26.22
N LEU A 7 -21.13 -11.97 -27.36
CA LEU A 7 -19.68 -11.87 -27.50
C LEU A 7 -19.24 -10.57 -26.81
N ALA A 8 -18.35 -10.65 -25.82
CA ALA A 8 -17.62 -9.50 -25.30
C ALA A 8 -16.14 -9.67 -25.66
N THR A 9 -15.75 -9.03 -26.76
CA THR A 9 -14.40 -8.51 -27.04
C THR A 9 -13.87 -7.82 -25.77
N GLY A 10 -12.68 -8.02 -25.22
CA GLY A 10 -11.39 -8.46 -25.75
C GLY A 10 -10.36 -7.45 -25.25
N ILE A 11 -9.63 -7.76 -24.18
CA ILE A 11 -8.34 -7.14 -23.84
C ILE A 11 -7.38 -8.27 -23.54
N PHE A 12 -6.44 -8.49 -24.45
CA PHE A 12 -5.38 -9.48 -24.33
C PHE A 12 -4.16 -8.73 -23.77
N ALA A 13 -3.95 -8.78 -22.46
CA ALA A 13 -2.72 -8.27 -21.86
C ALA A 13 -1.60 -9.29 -22.18
N LEU A 14 -0.71 -8.92 -23.10
CA LEU A 14 0.50 -9.67 -23.41
C LEU A 14 1.49 -9.47 -22.26
N ILE A 15 1.48 -10.38 -21.28
CA ILE A 15 2.51 -10.44 -20.24
C ILE A 15 3.72 -11.18 -20.84
N LEU A 16 4.78 -10.45 -21.20
CA LEU A 16 6.10 -11.05 -21.41
C LEU A 16 6.68 -11.38 -20.03
N ALA A 17 6.29 -12.54 -19.49
CA ALA A 17 6.90 -13.10 -18.29
C ALA A 17 8.24 -13.74 -18.65
N THR A 18 9.35 -13.00 -18.51
CA THR A 18 10.65 -13.63 -18.32
C THR A 18 10.87 -13.91 -16.84
N GLY A 19 10.42 -15.10 -16.42
CA GLY A 19 11.09 -15.90 -15.39
C GLY A 19 10.86 -15.53 -13.92
N LEU A 20 9.72 -15.96 -13.37
CA LEU A 20 9.60 -16.80 -12.15
C LEU A 20 8.10 -16.85 -11.82
N SER A 21 7.53 -18.07 -11.75
CA SER A 21 6.13 -18.20 -11.35
C SER A 21 5.99 -17.88 -9.85
N PRO A 22 4.89 -17.25 -9.39
CA PRO A 22 4.66 -17.00 -7.95
C PRO A 22 4.67 -18.28 -7.10
N ALA A 23 4.47 -19.44 -7.73
CA ALA A 23 4.62 -20.75 -7.11
C ALA A 23 6.07 -21.11 -6.67
N GLN A 24 7.09 -20.48 -7.26
CA GLN A 24 8.51 -20.73 -6.93
C GLN A 24 9.02 -19.84 -5.79
N ALA A 25 8.42 -18.67 -5.57
CA ALA A 25 8.75 -17.78 -4.46
C ALA A 25 8.32 -18.36 -3.09
N LEU A 26 7.23 -19.13 -3.07
CA LEU A 26 6.72 -19.79 -1.85
C LEU A 26 7.63 -20.91 -1.32
N GLN A 27 8.58 -21.42 -2.11
CA GLN A 27 9.44 -22.54 -1.70
C GLN A 27 10.75 -22.12 -1.03
N ASN A 28 11.19 -20.86 -1.18
CA ASN A 28 12.52 -20.42 -0.72
C ASN A 28 12.51 -19.45 0.47
N GLY A 29 11.36 -19.15 1.07
CA GLY A 29 11.28 -18.36 2.31
C GLY A 29 11.93 -16.96 2.24
N THR A 30 12.22 -16.46 1.04
CA THR A 30 12.72 -15.11 0.82
C THR A 30 11.50 -14.27 0.51
N PRO A 31 11.10 -13.33 1.38
CA PRO A 31 10.08 -12.36 1.01
C PRO A 31 10.60 -11.63 -0.23
N VAL A 32 9.83 -11.69 -1.32
CA VAL A 32 10.10 -10.81 -2.45
C VAL A 32 9.69 -9.43 -1.95
N ALA A 33 10.65 -8.53 -1.71
CA ALA A 33 10.35 -7.13 -1.47
C ALA A 33 9.54 -6.65 -2.68
N VAL A 34 8.25 -6.41 -2.47
CA VAL A 34 7.39 -5.90 -3.54
C VAL A 34 7.62 -4.40 -3.54
N GLU A 35 8.11 -3.88 -4.66
CA GLU A 35 8.36 -2.45 -4.84
C GLU A 35 7.13 -1.63 -4.44
N ALA A 36 7.37 -0.42 -3.93
CA ALA A 36 6.34 0.52 -3.53
C ALA A 36 5.35 0.78 -4.69
N GLN A 37 4.06 0.67 -4.41
CA GLN A 37 3.00 1.04 -5.33
C GLN A 37 2.51 2.45 -5.00
N SER A 38 2.52 3.36 -5.97
CA SER A 38 1.84 4.64 -5.80
C SER A 38 0.33 4.43 -5.83
N VAL A 39 -0.37 4.88 -4.79
CA VAL A 39 -1.83 4.79 -4.65
C VAL A 39 -2.43 6.17 -4.43
N MET A 40 -3.66 6.36 -4.91
CA MET A 40 -4.45 7.56 -4.63
C MET A 40 -5.44 7.26 -3.51
N LEU A 41 -5.31 8.01 -2.40
CA LEU A 41 -6.26 7.96 -1.30
C LEU A 41 -7.52 8.76 -1.64
N PRO A 42 -8.68 8.39 -1.06
CA PRO A 42 -9.94 9.05 -1.36
C PRO A 42 -9.98 10.51 -0.87
N GLY A 43 -10.84 11.30 -1.52
CA GLY A 43 -11.02 12.71 -1.16
C GLY A 43 -9.78 13.55 -1.41
N ASP A 44 -9.42 14.40 -0.45
CA ASP A 44 -8.29 15.33 -0.53
C ASP A 44 -7.01 14.74 0.10
N ALA A 45 -7.00 13.45 0.44
CA ALA A 45 -5.88 12.76 1.08
C ALA A 45 -4.65 12.58 0.17
N GLY A 46 -4.85 12.62 -1.15
CA GLY A 46 -3.75 12.68 -2.12
C GLY A 46 -3.02 11.36 -2.35
N GLU A 47 -1.78 11.46 -2.85
CA GLU A 47 -0.92 10.32 -3.16
C GLU A 47 -0.30 9.71 -1.91
N ALA A 48 -0.05 8.41 -1.96
CA ALA A 48 0.68 7.65 -0.95
C ALA A 48 1.48 6.52 -1.62
N LEU A 49 2.45 5.98 -0.89
CA LEU A 49 3.20 4.79 -1.27
C LEU A 49 2.76 3.59 -0.43
N LEU A 50 2.43 2.49 -1.10
CA LEU A 50 1.97 1.24 -0.50
C LEU A 50 2.99 0.13 -0.71
N TRP A 51 3.37 -0.53 0.38
CA TRP A 51 4.07 -1.81 0.36
C TRP A 51 3.10 -2.86 0.88
N GLU A 52 2.56 -3.68 -0.02
CA GLU A 52 1.62 -4.73 0.34
C GLU A 52 2.33 -5.85 1.10
N GLY A 53 1.72 -6.28 2.22
CA GLY A 53 2.26 -7.34 3.06
C GLY A 53 1.13 -8.18 3.68
N GLY A 54 1.17 -8.33 5.01
CA GLY A 54 0.17 -9.09 5.76
C GLY A 54 -0.96 -8.23 6.33
N PRO A 55 -1.88 -8.84 7.09
CA PRO A 55 -3.15 -8.21 7.48
C PRO A 55 -3.04 -7.19 8.63
N ARG A 56 -1.82 -6.78 9.00
CA ARG A 56 -1.57 -5.71 9.99
C ARG A 56 -0.91 -4.58 9.25
N ALA A 57 -1.41 -3.37 9.44
CA ALA A 57 -0.90 -2.22 8.71
C ALA A 57 -0.09 -1.27 9.58
N VAL A 58 0.88 -0.61 8.95
CA VAL A 58 1.61 0.54 9.49
C VAL A 58 1.36 1.74 8.58
N LEU A 59 0.95 2.86 9.15
CA LEU A 59 0.83 4.13 8.45
C LEU A 59 1.97 5.06 8.89
N LEU A 60 2.69 5.60 7.92
CA LEU A 60 3.88 6.44 8.13
C LEU A 60 3.58 7.88 7.73
N ALA A 61 3.79 8.82 8.66
CA ALA A 61 3.65 10.25 8.46
C ALA A 61 5.01 10.94 8.65
N HIS A 62 5.56 11.51 7.57
CA HIS A 62 6.89 12.10 7.57
C HIS A 62 6.97 13.44 8.33
N GLY A 63 8.19 13.96 8.51
CA GLY A 63 8.40 15.32 9.04
C GLY A 63 8.22 16.38 7.96
N ALA A 64 8.04 17.65 8.34
CA ALA A 64 7.66 18.73 7.42
C ALA A 64 8.60 18.98 6.21
N ALA A 65 9.82 18.46 6.21
CA ALA A 65 10.81 18.63 5.14
C ALA A 65 11.01 17.38 4.28
N TYR A 66 10.21 16.34 4.51
CA TYR A 66 10.31 15.03 3.88
C TYR A 66 9.04 14.71 3.10
N ASP A 67 9.01 13.55 2.45
CA ASP A 67 7.93 13.03 1.63
C ASP A 67 7.65 11.56 1.98
N ALA A 68 6.73 10.90 1.27
CA ALA A 68 6.41 9.49 1.53
C ALA A 68 7.62 8.57 1.27
N ALA A 69 8.42 8.88 0.25
CA ALA A 69 9.58 8.09 -0.18
C ALA A 69 10.72 8.07 0.86
N SER A 70 10.79 9.08 1.73
CA SER A 70 11.76 9.16 2.81
C SER A 70 11.69 8.01 3.82
N TRP A 71 10.60 7.22 3.81
CA TRP A 71 10.40 6.03 4.64
C TRP A 71 10.76 4.69 3.96
N THR A 72 11.22 4.69 2.71
CA THR A 72 11.37 3.47 1.90
C THR A 72 12.12 2.35 2.61
N GLU A 73 13.30 2.64 3.18
CA GLU A 73 14.10 1.62 3.88
C GLU A 73 13.34 1.01 5.08
N GLN A 74 12.60 1.81 5.84
CA GLN A 74 11.81 1.32 6.97
C GLN A 74 10.57 0.56 6.51
N ALA A 75 9.93 1.00 5.43
CA ALA A 75 8.75 0.35 4.87
C ALA A 75 9.09 -1.04 4.32
N GLU A 76 10.23 -1.19 3.64
CA GLU A 76 10.74 -2.49 3.16
C GLU A 76 10.98 -3.46 4.32
N VAL A 77 11.66 -3.01 5.38
CA VAL A 77 11.89 -3.86 6.58
C VAL A 77 10.58 -4.28 7.25
N MET A 78 9.59 -3.39 7.33
CA MET A 78 8.27 -3.71 7.90
C MET A 78 7.48 -4.66 6.99
N GLN A 79 7.55 -4.47 5.66
CA GLN A 79 6.94 -5.36 4.69
C GLN A 79 7.53 -6.78 4.79
N GLU A 80 8.85 -6.91 4.87
CA GLU A 80 9.53 -8.19 5.09
C GLU A 80 9.10 -8.87 6.39
N ALA A 81 8.77 -8.07 7.42
CA ALA A 81 8.20 -8.56 8.68
C ALA A 81 6.69 -8.91 8.61
N GLY A 82 6.06 -8.76 7.45
CA GLY A 82 4.67 -9.14 7.20
C GLY A 82 3.65 -8.05 7.48
N PHE A 83 4.03 -6.77 7.48
CA PHE A 83 3.09 -5.64 7.58
C PHE A 83 2.75 -5.09 6.20
N THR A 84 1.50 -4.67 5.99
CA THR A 84 1.18 -3.72 4.92
C THR A 84 1.58 -2.33 5.37
N VAL A 85 2.32 -1.58 4.55
CA VAL A 85 2.83 -0.25 4.94
C VAL A 85 2.30 0.80 3.99
N LEU A 86 1.72 1.87 4.53
CA LEU A 86 1.26 3.04 3.77
C LEU A 86 2.03 4.28 4.23
N SER A 87 2.77 4.91 3.34
CA SER A 87 3.47 6.16 3.60
C SER A 87 2.77 7.31 2.87
N LEU A 88 2.39 8.36 3.60
CA LEU A 88 1.55 9.45 3.09
C LEU A 88 2.40 10.61 2.57
N GLU A 89 1.99 11.25 1.47
CA GLU A 89 2.59 12.52 1.01
C GLU A 89 2.07 13.75 1.77
N SER A 90 0.86 13.64 2.35
CA SER A 90 0.31 14.68 3.22
C SER A 90 0.16 14.16 4.64
N ILE A 91 0.57 14.99 5.60
CA ILE A 91 0.63 14.66 7.03
C ILE A 91 -0.42 15.40 7.86
N SER A 92 -1.48 15.90 7.22
CA SER A 92 -2.61 16.49 7.94
C SER A 92 -3.38 15.41 8.71
N SER A 93 -4.05 15.81 9.78
CA SER A 93 -4.87 14.93 10.61
C SER A 93 -5.96 14.22 9.79
N GLU A 94 -6.56 14.95 8.85
CA GLU A 94 -7.57 14.43 7.93
C GLU A 94 -6.98 13.39 6.97
N THR A 95 -5.78 13.64 6.42
CA THR A 95 -5.11 12.66 5.55
C THR A 95 -4.72 11.41 6.32
N VAL A 96 -4.23 11.55 7.56
CA VAL A 96 -3.91 10.41 8.43
C VAL A 96 -5.16 9.57 8.71
N ALA A 97 -6.28 10.21 9.07
CA ALA A 97 -7.54 9.53 9.31
C ALA A 97 -8.04 8.80 8.05
N ALA A 98 -8.01 9.46 6.89
CA ALA A 98 -8.40 8.86 5.62
C ALA A 98 -7.50 7.66 5.24
N GLY A 99 -6.20 7.72 5.52
CA GLY A 99 -5.28 6.60 5.31
C GLY A 99 -5.58 5.40 6.21
N ILE A 100 -5.94 5.63 7.48
CA ILE A 100 -6.37 4.56 8.41
C ILE A 100 -7.65 3.89 7.89
N GLU A 101 -8.65 4.68 7.52
CA GLU A 101 -9.92 4.17 6.99
C GLU A 101 -9.71 3.38 5.70
N TRP A 102 -8.87 3.90 4.81
CA TRP A 102 -8.53 3.24 3.55
C TRP A 102 -7.81 1.90 3.77
N LEU A 103 -6.85 1.84 4.70
CA LEU A 103 -6.18 0.58 5.07
C LEU A 103 -7.16 -0.46 5.62
N GLN A 104 -8.13 -0.04 6.42
CA GLN A 104 -9.14 -0.94 6.98
C GLN A 104 -10.14 -1.41 5.91
N ALA A 105 -10.57 -0.53 5.01
CA ALA A 105 -11.60 -0.83 4.02
C ALA A 105 -11.07 -1.56 2.78
N GLU A 106 -9.94 -1.10 2.22
CA GLU A 106 -9.43 -1.56 0.94
C GLU A 106 -8.30 -2.59 1.07
N GLN A 107 -7.57 -2.58 2.19
CA GLN A 107 -6.48 -3.52 2.47
C GLN A 107 -6.84 -4.57 3.53
N ASP A 108 -8.09 -4.58 4.01
CA ASP A 108 -8.61 -5.50 5.04
C ASP A 108 -7.69 -5.57 6.28
N ALA A 109 -7.12 -4.42 6.68
CA ALA A 109 -6.19 -4.37 7.80
C ALA A 109 -6.93 -4.60 9.13
N ASN A 110 -6.52 -5.65 9.86
CA ASN A 110 -7.05 -6.00 11.19
C ASN A 110 -6.64 -5.02 12.31
N GLY A 111 -5.82 -4.03 11.98
CA GLY A 111 -5.33 -3.00 12.88
C GLY A 111 -4.27 -2.16 12.19
N VAL A 112 -4.21 -0.88 12.57
CA VAL A 112 -3.26 0.09 12.00
C VAL A 112 -2.42 0.67 13.13
N VAL A 113 -1.09 0.58 13.01
CA VAL A 113 -0.14 1.33 13.84
C VAL A 113 0.25 2.59 13.09
N VAL A 114 0.16 3.75 13.74
CA VAL A 114 0.59 5.02 13.15
C VAL A 114 1.94 5.44 13.72
N ILE A 115 2.89 5.76 12.83
CA ILE A 115 4.20 6.29 13.19
C ILE A 115 4.35 7.65 12.53
N GLY A 116 4.46 8.70 13.34
CA GLY A 116 4.66 10.06 12.87
C GLY A 116 5.98 10.65 13.35
N ALA A 117 6.68 11.37 12.48
CA ALA A 117 7.92 12.07 12.80
C ALA A 117 7.70 13.59 12.88
N SER A 118 8.02 14.23 14.01
CA SER A 118 7.91 15.69 14.19
C SER A 118 6.51 16.21 13.82
N ALA A 119 6.36 17.01 12.77
CA ALA A 119 5.06 17.47 12.26
C ALA A 119 4.09 16.32 11.94
N GLY A 120 4.57 15.20 11.38
CA GLY A 120 3.75 14.01 11.14
C GLY A 120 3.31 13.31 12.42
N GLY A 121 4.08 13.45 13.51
CA GLY A 121 3.64 13.05 14.85
C GLY A 121 2.51 13.91 15.38
N GLY A 122 2.50 15.20 15.01
CA GLY A 122 1.37 16.10 15.27
C GLY A 122 0.10 15.63 14.58
N GLY A 123 0.15 15.36 13.28
CA GLY A 123 -0.99 14.84 12.50
C GLY A 123 -1.51 13.48 12.98
N ALA A 124 -0.64 12.64 13.57
CA ALA A 124 -1.01 11.34 14.11
C ALA A 124 -1.75 11.39 15.46
N LEU A 125 -1.66 12.50 16.22
CA LEU A 125 -2.20 12.62 17.58
C LEU A 125 -3.45 13.52 17.69
N SER A 126 -3.77 14.23 16.60
CA SER A 126 -4.84 15.22 16.48
C SER A 126 -6.12 14.61 15.92
#